data_AF-A0A2G2G755-F1
#
_entry.id   AF-A0A2G2G755-F1
#
_cell.length_a   1.000
_cell.length_b   1.000
_cell.length_c   1.000
_cell.angle_alpha   90.00
_cell.angle_beta   90.00
_cell.angle_gamma   90.00
#
_symmetry.space_group_name_H-M   'P 1'
#
loop_
_entity.id
_entity.type
_entity.pdbx_description
1 polymer ?
#
loop_
_entity_poly.entity_id
_entity_poly.type
_entity_poly.pdbx_seq_one_letter_code
_entity_poly.pdbx_strand_id
1 'polypeptide(L)'
;MFLNLVSLLARATALAVILLVSASYSQAEQPVATPAAYDQQAAIAAGLRPLNDGFAVAPQIQISDLQAIKDAGFTRIINHRPDGEGRNQPLSAQIAAEAERLGLTFVDLPFASGRMTQEAFDGLQAELSRSDEPTLSYCRSGNRAVGIWAMAEVKAKNMTPDEVIAAASSAGYRLQSQRQNLQQLAASE
;
A
#
# COMPACT_ATOMS: atom_id res chain seq x y z
N MET A 1 18.44 -53.37 55.89
CA MET A 1 17.80 -52.22 56.57
C MET A 1 16.80 -51.63 55.59
N PHE A 2 15.62 -52.26 55.45
CA PHE A 2 14.37 -52.03 56.21
C PHE A 2 13.66 -50.71 55.84
N LEU A 3 12.52 -50.91 55.17
CA LEU A 3 11.37 -50.01 54.97
C LEU A 3 10.99 -49.19 56.21
N ASN A 4 10.42 -47.99 55.99
CA ASN A 4 9.37 -47.37 56.82
C ASN A 4 8.48 -46.53 55.89
N LEU A 5 7.24 -46.90 55.57
CA LEU A 5 6.02 -46.87 56.41
C LEU A 5 5.65 -45.42 56.78
N VAL A 6 4.93 -44.72 55.90
CA VAL A 6 3.46 -44.52 55.92
C VAL A 6 2.95 -43.84 57.20
N SER A 7 2.54 -42.58 57.05
CA SER A 7 1.57 -41.91 57.92
C SER A 7 0.35 -41.48 57.10
N LEU A 8 -0.70 -42.31 57.14
CA LEU A 8 -2.12 -41.98 57.00
C LEU A 8 -2.47 -40.80 57.96
N LEU A 9 -3.45 -39.90 57.80
CA LEU A 9 -4.85 -40.00 57.34
C LEU A 9 -5.44 -38.57 57.53
N ALA A 10 -6.24 -38.04 56.60
CA ALA A 10 -7.50 -37.28 56.88
C ALA A 10 -8.03 -36.50 55.66
N ARG A 11 -9.01 -37.13 55.01
CA ARG A 11 -10.24 -36.58 54.38
C ARG A 11 -10.41 -35.05 54.33
N ALA A 12 -10.63 -34.50 53.13
CA ALA A 12 -11.80 -33.66 52.83
C ALA A 12 -11.89 -33.34 51.32
N THR A 13 -13.06 -33.62 50.77
CA THR A 13 -13.59 -33.23 49.46
C THR A 13 -13.49 -31.74 49.16
N ALA A 14 -13.04 -31.36 47.97
CA ALA A 14 -13.45 -30.10 47.34
C ALA A 14 -13.32 -30.19 45.81
N LEU A 15 -14.49 -30.23 45.17
CA LEU A 15 -14.76 -29.95 43.77
C LEU A 15 -14.03 -28.65 43.35
N ALA A 16 -13.08 -28.73 42.41
CA ALA A 16 -12.55 -27.55 41.74
C ALA A 16 -13.15 -27.50 40.33
N VAL A 17 -14.15 -26.63 40.20
CA VAL A 17 -14.86 -26.28 38.98
C VAL A 17 -13.86 -25.82 37.91
N ILE A 18 -13.79 -26.52 36.78
CA ILE A 18 -13.05 -26.09 35.59
C ILE A 18 -13.90 -25.00 34.91
N LEU A 19 -13.61 -23.74 35.22
CA LEU A 19 -14.12 -22.59 34.49
C LEU A 19 -13.27 -22.42 33.22
N LEU A 20 -13.82 -22.88 32.09
CA LEU A 20 -13.35 -22.51 30.76
C LEU A 20 -13.58 -21.00 30.57
N VAL A 21 -12.52 -20.21 30.74
CA VAL A 21 -12.52 -18.82 30.28
C VAL A 21 -12.40 -18.87 28.77
N SER A 22 -13.53 -18.77 28.08
CA SER A 22 -13.58 -18.35 26.69
C SER A 22 -13.09 -16.91 26.63
N ALA A 23 -11.78 -16.74 26.47
CA ALA A 23 -11.21 -15.47 26.06
C ALA A 23 -11.70 -15.23 24.63
N SER A 24 -12.85 -14.56 24.52
CA SER A 24 -13.24 -13.88 23.31
C SER A 24 -12.10 -12.91 22.98
N TYR A 25 -11.23 -13.29 22.06
CA TYR A 25 -10.34 -12.37 21.38
C TYR A 25 -11.25 -11.41 20.62
N SER A 26 -11.67 -10.34 21.31
CA SER A 26 -12.14 -9.13 20.67
C SER A 26 -10.95 -8.67 19.83
N GLN A 27 -11.06 -8.82 18.50
CA GLN A 27 -10.11 -8.21 17.60
C GLN A 27 -10.25 -6.70 17.79
N ALA A 28 -9.35 -6.12 18.58
CA ALA A 28 -9.09 -4.70 18.50
C ALA A 28 -8.60 -4.47 17.07
N GLU A 29 -9.38 -3.74 16.27
CA GLU A 29 -8.90 -3.15 15.03
C GLU A 29 -7.57 -2.46 15.35
N GLN A 30 -6.48 -3.03 14.84
CA GLN A 30 -5.18 -2.39 14.91
C GLN A 30 -5.34 -1.06 14.16
N PRO A 31 -4.99 0.08 14.76
CA PRO A 31 -5.00 1.33 14.02
C PRO A 31 -4.09 1.15 12.81
N VAL A 32 -4.65 1.36 11.61
CA VAL A 32 -3.89 1.39 10.35
C VAL A 32 -2.71 2.33 10.58
N ALA A 33 -1.50 1.79 10.54
CA ALA A 33 -0.30 2.57 10.79
C ALA A 33 -0.29 3.75 9.81
N THR A 34 -0.09 4.96 10.34
CA THR A 34 0.02 6.14 9.49
C THR A 34 1.21 5.96 8.56
N PRO A 35 1.05 6.14 7.23
CA PRO A 35 2.16 6.01 6.32
C PRO A 35 3.34 6.88 6.72
N ALA A 36 4.56 6.39 6.50
CA ALA A 36 5.73 7.24 6.60
C ALA A 36 5.56 8.39 5.59
N ALA A 37 5.69 9.63 6.09
CA ALA A 37 5.38 10.82 5.31
C ALA A 37 6.59 11.30 4.49
N TYR A 38 6.34 11.75 3.27
CA TYR A 38 7.30 12.51 2.43
C TYR A 38 7.02 14.02 2.51
N ASP A 39 7.95 14.86 2.06
CA ASP A 39 7.74 16.30 1.95
C ASP A 39 6.82 16.62 0.75
N GLN A 40 5.54 16.86 1.05
CA GLN A 40 4.54 17.18 0.03
C GLN A 40 4.84 18.48 -0.72
N GLN A 41 5.47 19.47 -0.07
CA GLN A 41 5.79 20.73 -0.71
C GLN A 41 6.94 20.55 -1.71
N ALA A 42 7.98 19.79 -1.34
CA ALA A 42 9.04 19.40 -2.25
C ALA A 42 8.51 18.54 -3.41
N ALA A 43 7.60 17.61 -3.12
CA ALA A 43 6.97 16.78 -4.15
C ALA A 43 6.17 17.61 -5.17
N ILE A 44 5.37 18.57 -4.70
CA ILE A 44 4.62 19.49 -5.58
C ILE A 44 5.58 20.36 -6.40
N ALA A 45 6.65 20.88 -5.79
CA ALA A 45 7.68 21.64 -6.49
C ALA A 45 8.39 20.81 -7.58
N ALA A 46 8.53 19.50 -7.37
CA ALA A 46 9.03 18.54 -8.35
C ALA A 46 7.97 18.08 -9.38
N GLY A 47 6.76 18.65 -9.37
CA GLY A 47 5.68 18.32 -10.32
C GLY A 47 4.96 16.99 -10.03
N LEU A 48 5.19 16.41 -8.86
CA LEU A 48 4.48 15.22 -8.38
C LEU A 48 3.12 15.63 -7.80
N ARG A 49 2.20 14.67 -7.71
CA ARG A 49 0.82 14.93 -7.28
C ARG A 49 0.49 14.08 -6.06
N PRO A 50 0.59 14.65 -4.85
CA PRO A 50 0.16 14.01 -3.61
C PRO A 50 -1.28 13.51 -3.67
N LEU A 51 -1.52 12.30 -3.15
CA LEU A 51 -2.87 11.75 -2.94
C LEU A 51 -3.18 11.60 -1.44
N ASN A 52 -2.18 11.19 -0.67
CA ASN A 52 -2.18 11.20 0.79
C ASN A 52 -0.73 11.36 1.30
N ASP A 53 -0.53 11.20 2.62
CA ASP A 53 0.77 11.42 3.28
C ASP A 53 1.86 10.42 2.85
N GLY A 54 1.48 9.22 2.39
CA GLY A 54 2.41 8.16 1.99
C GLY A 54 2.45 7.86 0.49
N PHE A 55 1.57 8.46 -0.30
CA PHE A 55 1.42 8.11 -1.71
C PHE A 55 1.23 9.34 -2.59
N ALA A 56 2.04 9.41 -3.65
CA ALA A 56 1.92 10.39 -4.71
C ALA A 56 1.91 9.70 -6.08
N VAL A 57 1.40 10.41 -7.08
CA VAL A 57 1.45 9.96 -8.47
C VAL A 57 2.07 10.99 -9.40
N ALA A 58 2.55 10.54 -10.56
CA ALA A 58 3.09 11.41 -11.59
C ALA A 58 2.73 10.97 -13.02
N PRO A 59 2.77 11.91 -14.00
CA PRO A 59 2.99 11.55 -15.39
C PRO A 59 4.39 10.92 -15.58
N GLN A 60 4.81 10.70 -16.82
CA GLN A 60 6.12 10.11 -17.09
C GLN A 60 7.26 10.87 -16.39
N ILE A 61 7.98 10.19 -15.50
CA ILE A 61 9.22 10.69 -14.90
C ILE A 61 10.41 10.45 -15.83
N GLN A 62 11.45 11.27 -15.68
CA GLN A 62 12.74 11.12 -16.34
C GLN A 62 13.79 10.64 -15.33
N ILE A 63 14.90 10.11 -15.85
CA ILE A 63 16.06 9.71 -15.03
C ILE A 63 16.56 10.89 -14.18
N SER A 64 16.52 12.10 -14.74
CA SER A 64 16.92 13.34 -14.04
C SER A 64 16.04 13.70 -12.84
N ASP A 65 14.82 13.18 -12.76
CA ASP A 65 13.86 13.54 -11.71
C ASP A 65 14.12 12.73 -10.42
N LEU A 66 14.85 11.61 -10.52
CA LEU A 66 15.01 10.63 -9.44
C LEU A 66 15.71 11.20 -8.20
N GLN A 67 16.64 12.13 -8.38
CA GLN A 67 17.27 12.81 -7.25
C GLN A 67 16.26 13.68 -6.49
N ALA A 68 15.43 14.46 -7.20
CA ALA A 68 14.40 15.28 -6.56
C ALA A 68 13.31 14.43 -5.89
N ILE A 69 12.98 13.28 -6.48
CA ILE A 69 12.07 12.29 -5.88
C ILE A 69 12.66 11.76 -4.56
N LYS A 70 13.94 11.38 -4.54
CA LYS A 70 14.63 10.97 -3.31
C LYS A 70 14.67 12.10 -2.28
N ASP A 71 15.02 13.31 -2.69
CA ASP A 71 15.17 14.47 -1.80
C ASP A 71 13.83 14.89 -1.18
N ALA A 72 12.71 14.66 -1.88
CA ALA A 72 11.37 14.81 -1.32
C ALA A 72 11.01 13.74 -0.27
N GLY A 73 11.82 12.69 -0.11
CA GLY A 73 11.65 11.67 0.91
C GLY A 73 10.98 10.37 0.44
N PHE A 74 10.77 10.19 -0.87
CA PHE A 74 10.30 8.90 -1.39
C PHE A 74 11.36 7.82 -1.24
N THR A 75 10.94 6.60 -0.93
CA THR A 75 11.81 5.41 -0.88
C THR A 75 11.47 4.39 -1.95
N ARG A 76 10.24 4.44 -2.51
CA ARG A 76 9.76 3.50 -3.52
C ARG A 76 9.17 4.20 -4.74
N ILE A 77 9.48 3.66 -5.92
CA ILE A 77 8.91 4.04 -7.21
C ILE A 77 8.21 2.84 -7.85
N ILE A 78 6.97 3.02 -8.30
CA ILE A 78 6.19 2.01 -9.01
C ILE A 78 5.87 2.48 -10.43
N ASN A 79 6.27 1.70 -11.43
CA ASN A 79 5.94 1.96 -12.83
C ASN A 79 4.71 1.15 -13.29
N HIS A 80 3.75 1.83 -13.92
CA HIS A 80 2.61 1.18 -14.58
C HIS A 80 2.59 1.35 -16.10
N ARG A 81 3.68 1.84 -16.69
CA ARG A 81 3.80 2.09 -18.13
C ARG A 81 4.67 1.02 -18.79
N PRO A 82 4.12 0.19 -19.70
CA PRO A 82 4.90 -0.69 -20.54
C PRO A 82 5.91 0.08 -21.39
N ASP A 83 7.10 -0.48 -21.58
CA ASP A 83 8.10 0.05 -22.51
C ASP A 83 7.57 0.14 -23.95
N GLY A 84 8.04 1.14 -24.69
CA GLY A 84 7.69 1.34 -26.10
C GLY A 84 6.35 2.04 -26.38
N GLU A 85 5.63 2.55 -25.37
CA GLU A 85 4.39 3.31 -25.58
C GLU A 85 4.61 4.71 -26.20
N GLY A 86 5.82 5.26 -26.19
CA GLY A 86 6.09 6.58 -26.78
C GLY A 86 7.56 6.84 -27.11
N ARG A 87 7.80 7.75 -28.06
CA ARG A 87 9.14 8.04 -28.60
C ARG A 87 10.11 8.62 -27.57
N ASN A 88 9.61 9.38 -26.60
CA ASN A 88 10.40 10.02 -25.55
C ASN A 88 10.25 9.29 -24.20
N GLN A 89 9.96 7.99 -24.24
CA GLN A 89 9.87 7.17 -23.04
C GLN A 89 11.26 6.60 -22.73
N PRO A 90 11.85 6.93 -21.57
CA PRO A 90 13.00 6.18 -21.05
C PRO A 90 12.60 4.72 -20.85
N LEU A 91 13.52 3.80 -21.09
CA LEU A 91 13.27 2.39 -20.78
C LEU A 91 13.12 2.21 -19.27
N SER A 92 12.18 1.38 -18.83
CA SER A 92 11.99 1.06 -17.42
C SER A 92 13.30 0.64 -16.74
N ALA A 93 14.10 -0.18 -17.44
CA ALA A 93 15.40 -0.64 -16.94
C ALA A 93 16.40 0.50 -16.67
N GLN A 94 16.34 1.60 -17.40
CA GLN A 94 17.22 2.75 -17.18
C GLN A 94 16.80 3.56 -15.95
N ILE A 95 15.48 3.70 -15.74
CA ILE A 95 14.94 4.35 -14.54
C ILE A 95 15.24 3.48 -13.31
N ALA A 96 15.03 2.17 -13.41
CA ALA A 96 15.31 1.20 -12.34
C ALA A 96 16.77 1.26 -11.89
N ALA A 97 17.72 1.21 -12.83
CA ALA A 97 19.14 1.24 -12.51
C ALA A 97 19.56 2.52 -11.77
N GLU A 98 19.01 3.68 -12.15
CA GLU A 98 19.32 4.94 -11.47
C GLU A 98 18.60 5.05 -10.11
N ALA A 99 17.36 4.56 -10.01
CA ALA A 99 16.63 4.49 -8.75
C ALA A 99 17.41 3.65 -7.73
N GLU A 100 17.86 2.46 -8.11
CA GLU A 100 18.68 1.58 -7.29
C GLU A 100 20.01 2.23 -6.89
N ARG A 101 20.69 2.91 -7.81
CA ARG A 101 21.92 3.67 -7.53
C ARG A 101 21.70 4.74 -6.45
N LEU A 102 20.52 5.35 -6.42
CA LEU A 102 20.10 6.34 -5.43
C LEU A 102 19.54 5.72 -4.15
N GLY A 103 19.45 4.39 -4.06
CA GLY A 103 18.87 3.68 -2.92
C GLY A 103 17.35 3.79 -2.83
N LEU A 104 16.68 3.91 -3.97
CA LEU A 104 15.23 3.81 -4.12
C LEU A 104 14.86 2.39 -4.56
N THR A 105 13.82 1.83 -3.97
CA THR A 105 13.20 0.60 -4.45
C THR A 105 12.42 0.89 -5.73
N PHE A 106 12.67 0.13 -6.80
CA PHE A 106 11.92 0.24 -8.05
C PHE A 106 11.09 -1.03 -8.30
N VAL A 107 9.80 -0.85 -8.59
CA VAL A 107 8.85 -1.94 -8.85
C VAL A 107 8.19 -1.71 -10.21
N ASP A 108 8.31 -2.67 -11.12
CA ASP A 108 7.73 -2.60 -12.46
C ASP A 108 6.45 -3.44 -12.54
N LEU A 109 5.30 -2.77 -12.61
CA LEU A 109 3.96 -3.38 -12.73
C LEU A 109 3.21 -2.82 -13.94
N PRO A 110 3.74 -2.98 -15.17
CA PRO A 110 3.20 -2.34 -16.36
C PRO A 110 1.90 -3.01 -16.82
N PHE A 111 0.93 -2.19 -17.22
CA PHE A 111 -0.29 -2.69 -17.87
C PHE A 111 -0.81 -1.71 -18.92
N ALA A 112 -1.53 -2.23 -19.91
CA ALA A 112 -2.08 -1.41 -21.00
C ALA A 112 -3.15 -0.44 -20.48
N SER A 113 -3.17 0.78 -21.01
CA SER A 113 -4.18 1.79 -20.64
C SER A 113 -5.60 1.24 -20.77
N GLY A 114 -6.42 1.44 -19.74
CA GLY A 114 -7.81 0.96 -19.69
C GLY A 114 -7.96 -0.56 -19.53
N ARG A 115 -6.86 -1.31 -19.40
CA ARG A 115 -6.85 -2.76 -19.17
C ARG A 115 -6.00 -3.11 -17.96
N MET A 116 -6.45 -2.67 -16.79
CA MET A 116 -5.85 -3.09 -15.52
C MET A 116 -5.92 -4.62 -15.42
N THR A 117 -4.81 -5.24 -15.04
CA THR A 117 -4.70 -6.69 -14.88
C THR A 117 -4.80 -7.05 -13.40
N GLN A 118 -5.26 -8.26 -13.11
CA GLN A 118 -5.27 -8.79 -11.74
C GLN A 118 -3.84 -8.85 -11.18
N GLU A 119 -2.86 -9.25 -12.01
CA GLU A 119 -1.45 -9.30 -11.64
C GLU A 119 -0.89 -7.94 -11.19
N ALA A 120 -1.18 -6.86 -11.92
CA ALA A 120 -0.74 -5.53 -11.52
C ALA A 120 -1.40 -5.07 -10.22
N PHE A 121 -2.68 -5.43 -10.04
CA PHE A 121 -3.44 -5.10 -8.83
C PHE A 121 -2.90 -5.85 -7.60
N ASP A 122 -2.76 -7.18 -7.71
CA ASP A 122 -2.22 -8.03 -6.65
C ASP A 122 -0.77 -7.64 -6.32
N GLY A 123 0.03 -7.32 -7.35
CA GLY A 123 1.40 -6.82 -7.19
C GLY A 123 1.44 -5.51 -6.39
N LEU A 124 0.57 -4.55 -6.71
CA LEU A 124 0.49 -3.30 -5.94
C LEU A 124 0.05 -3.56 -4.50
N GLN A 125 -0.96 -4.40 -4.28
CA GLN A 125 -1.41 -4.74 -2.93
C GLN A 125 -0.30 -5.43 -2.11
N ALA A 126 0.45 -6.32 -2.74
CA ALA A 126 1.61 -6.96 -2.12
C ALA A 126 2.68 -5.93 -1.74
N GLU A 127 3.00 -4.97 -2.60
CA GLU A 127 3.96 -3.92 -2.28
C GLU A 127 3.50 -3.02 -1.13
N LEU A 128 2.25 -2.58 -1.17
CA LEU A 128 1.69 -1.69 -0.14
C LEU A 128 1.52 -2.39 1.23
N SER A 129 1.22 -3.69 1.25
CA SER A 129 1.08 -4.45 2.51
C SER A 129 2.42 -4.79 3.19
N ARG A 130 3.55 -4.71 2.47
CA ARG A 130 4.87 -5.03 3.03
C ARG A 130 5.46 -3.90 3.86
N SER A 131 5.12 -2.67 3.54
CA SER A 131 5.66 -1.49 4.21
C SER A 131 4.86 -0.25 3.85
N ASP A 132 4.62 0.59 4.86
CA ASP A 132 3.99 1.90 4.70
C ASP A 132 4.99 2.99 4.24
N GLU A 133 5.92 2.58 3.37
CA GLU A 133 6.99 3.41 2.83
C GLU A 133 6.46 4.48 1.85
N PRO A 134 7.00 5.71 1.87
CA PRO A 134 6.55 6.76 0.98
C PRO A 134 6.78 6.38 -0.48
N THR A 135 5.69 6.30 -1.24
CA THR A 135 5.65 5.69 -2.57
C THR A 135 5.23 6.69 -3.64
N LEU A 136 6.01 6.75 -4.72
CA LEU A 136 5.64 7.43 -5.95
C LEU A 136 5.23 6.39 -7.00
N SER A 137 4.03 6.53 -7.57
CA SER A 137 3.60 5.70 -8.71
C SER A 137 3.43 6.53 -9.99
N TYR A 138 3.90 6.03 -11.13
CA TYR A 138 3.82 6.78 -12.38
C TYR A 138 3.37 5.92 -13.56
N CYS A 139 2.96 6.61 -14.62
CA CYS A 139 2.79 5.97 -15.92
C CYS A 139 3.04 6.98 -17.04
N ARG A 140 2.20 7.03 -18.09
CA ARG A 140 2.32 8.07 -19.14
C ARG A 140 1.78 9.42 -18.66
N SER A 141 0.53 9.42 -18.17
CA SER A 141 -0.19 10.62 -17.76
C SER A 141 -0.64 10.60 -16.31
N GLY A 142 -0.24 9.58 -15.54
CA GLY A 142 -0.65 9.35 -14.15
C GLY A 142 -2.00 8.65 -13.95
N ASN A 143 -2.84 8.54 -14.98
CA ASN A 143 -4.19 7.96 -14.84
C ASN A 143 -4.22 6.47 -14.46
N ARG A 144 -3.23 5.66 -14.89
CA ARG A 144 -3.12 4.26 -14.45
C ARG A 144 -2.79 4.18 -12.97
N ALA A 145 -1.76 4.92 -12.55
CA ALA A 145 -1.29 4.99 -11.18
C ALA A 145 -2.38 5.40 -10.20
N VAL A 146 -3.09 6.50 -10.48
CA VAL A 146 -4.18 6.98 -9.60
C VAL A 146 -5.38 6.03 -9.59
N GLY A 147 -5.69 5.37 -10.71
CA GLY A 147 -6.80 4.41 -10.80
C GLY A 147 -6.55 3.14 -9.98
N ILE A 148 -5.37 2.53 -10.16
CA ILE A 148 -5.01 1.30 -9.43
C ILE A 148 -4.82 1.58 -7.93
N TRP A 149 -4.26 2.75 -7.56
CA TRP A 149 -4.17 3.21 -6.18
C TRP A 149 -5.57 3.32 -5.54
N ALA A 150 -6.50 4.03 -6.20
CA ALA A 150 -7.85 4.23 -5.66
C ALA A 150 -8.57 2.89 -5.41
N MET A 151 -8.40 1.93 -6.32
CA MET A 151 -8.95 0.58 -6.15
C MET A 151 -8.28 -0.16 -4.97
N ALA A 152 -6.96 -0.04 -4.82
CA ALA A 152 -6.22 -0.69 -3.75
C ALA A 152 -6.63 -0.16 -2.37
N GLU A 153 -6.73 1.16 -2.19
CA GLU A 153 -7.16 1.79 -0.93
C GLU A 153 -8.58 1.41 -0.55
N VAL A 154 -9.49 1.38 -1.54
CA VAL A 154 -10.88 0.97 -1.32
C VAL A 154 -10.98 -0.52 -0.97
N LYS A 155 -10.23 -1.39 -1.66
CA LYS A 155 -10.22 -2.84 -1.34
C LYS A 155 -9.62 -3.11 0.04
N ALA A 156 -8.61 -2.35 0.44
CA ALA A 156 -8.00 -2.42 1.76
C ALA A 156 -8.86 -1.79 2.87
N LYS A 157 -9.95 -1.09 2.52
CA LYS A 157 -10.82 -0.33 3.44
C LYS A 157 -10.11 0.81 4.17
N ASN A 158 -9.01 1.32 3.60
CA ASN A 158 -8.29 2.49 4.13
C ASN A 158 -9.02 3.79 3.80
N MET A 159 -9.69 3.84 2.65
CA MET A 159 -10.42 5.01 2.15
C MET A 159 -11.73 4.58 1.51
N THR A 160 -12.75 5.40 1.64
CA THR A 160 -14.03 5.27 0.95
C THR A 160 -13.92 5.65 -0.54
N PRO A 161 -14.86 5.21 -1.39
CA PRO A 161 -14.95 5.68 -2.77
C PRO A 161 -14.99 7.20 -2.92
N ASP A 162 -15.62 7.92 -1.98
CA ASP A 162 -15.69 9.38 -2.02
C ASP A 162 -14.35 10.03 -1.70
N GLU A 163 -13.62 9.52 -0.70
CA GLU A 163 -12.31 10.04 -0.32
C GLU A 163 -11.27 9.85 -1.42
N VAL A 164 -11.20 8.68 -2.05
CA VAL A 164 -10.25 8.45 -3.15
C VAL A 164 -10.57 9.31 -4.38
N ILE A 165 -11.86 9.54 -4.67
CA ILE A 165 -12.28 10.43 -5.75
C ILE A 165 -11.92 11.89 -5.43
N ALA A 166 -12.11 12.34 -4.19
CA ALA A 166 -11.75 13.68 -3.74
C ALA A 166 -10.23 13.91 -3.77
N ALA A 167 -9.45 12.96 -3.28
CA ALA A 167 -7.98 12.99 -3.33
C ALA A 167 -7.48 13.06 -4.78
N ALA A 168 -7.98 12.17 -5.65
CA ALA A 168 -7.63 12.18 -7.08
C ALA A 168 -8.01 13.52 -7.76
N SER A 169 -9.20 14.07 -7.46
CA SER A 169 -9.63 15.36 -7.98
C SER A 169 -8.72 16.51 -7.55
N SER A 170 -8.30 16.51 -6.28
CA SER A 170 -7.37 17.53 -5.73
C SER A 170 -5.99 17.44 -6.39
N ALA A 171 -5.55 16.22 -6.74
CA ALA A 171 -4.36 15.94 -7.52
C ALA A 171 -4.51 16.18 -9.04
N GLY A 172 -5.66 16.68 -9.50
CA GLY A 172 -5.91 16.98 -10.91
C GLY A 172 -6.21 15.77 -11.80
N TYR A 173 -6.73 14.69 -11.23
CA TYR A 173 -7.22 13.50 -11.92
C TYR A 173 -8.74 13.36 -11.79
N ARG A 174 -9.39 12.66 -12.71
CA ARG A 174 -10.84 12.45 -12.70
C ARG A 174 -11.18 10.98 -12.60
N LEU A 175 -11.70 10.56 -11.45
CA LEU A 175 -12.18 9.20 -11.20
C LEU A 175 -13.70 9.06 -11.14
N GLN A 176 -14.46 10.13 -11.42
CA GLN A 176 -15.92 10.11 -11.32
C GLN A 176 -16.58 9.01 -12.16
N SER A 177 -16.02 8.71 -13.35
CA SER A 177 -16.52 7.61 -14.20
C SER A 177 -16.30 6.22 -13.60
N GLN A 178 -15.44 6.08 -12.58
CA GLN A 178 -15.13 4.82 -11.91
C GLN A 178 -15.89 4.63 -10.60
N ARG A 179 -16.73 5.60 -10.20
CA ARG A 179 -17.46 5.60 -8.92
C ARG A 179 -18.22 4.31 -8.66
N GLN A 180 -18.98 3.83 -9.64
CA GLN A 180 -19.77 2.60 -9.48
C GLN A 180 -18.86 1.38 -9.22
N ASN A 181 -17.73 1.29 -9.92
CA ASN A 181 -16.77 0.21 -9.73
C ASN A 181 -16.14 0.28 -8.33
N LEU A 182 -15.77 1.48 -7.87
CA LEU A 182 -15.24 1.69 -6.52
C LEU A 182 -16.28 1.32 -5.43
N GLN A 183 -17.55 1.66 -5.63
CA GLN A 183 -18.64 1.28 -4.72
C GLN A 183 -18.85 -0.24 -4.68
N GLN A 184 -18.81 -0.91 -5.83
CA GLN A 184 -18.90 -2.37 -5.90
C GLN A 184 -17.71 -3.03 -5.21
N LEU A 185 -16.50 -2.50 -5.39
CA LEU A 185 -15.30 -2.99 -4.74
C LEU A 185 -15.37 -2.84 -3.21
N ALA A 186 -15.85 -1.69 -2.72
CA ALA A 186 -16.04 -1.44 -1.30
C ALA A 186 -17.06 -2.39 -0.65
N ALA A 187 -18.06 -2.84 -1.41
CA ALA A 187 -19.09 -3.78 -0.96
C ALA A 187 -18.67 -5.26 -1.08
N SER A 188 -17.55 -5.55 -1.75
CA SER A 188 -17.03 -6.91 -1.89
C SER A 188 -16.31 -7.37 -0.63
N GLU A 189 -16.52 -8.62 -0.23
CA GLU A 189 -15.87 -9.26 0.92
C GLU A 189 -14.36 -9.44 0.74
#